data_AF-A0A4R1RGS5-F1
#
_entry.id   AF-A0A4R1RGS5-F1
#
_cell.length_a   1.000
_cell.length_b   1.000
_cell.length_c   1.000
_cell.angle_alpha   90.00
_cell.angle_beta   90.00
_cell.angle_gamma   90.00
#
_symmetry.space_group_name_H-M   'P 1'
#
loop_
_entity.id
_entity.type
_entity.pdbx_description
1 polymer ?
#
loop_
_entity_poly.entity_id
_entity_poly.type
_entity_poly.pdbx_seq_one_letter_code
_entity_poly.pdbx_strand_id
1 'polypeptide(L)'
;MKAERDMKRSANGSTPFSGLAMTEAQFPEDVSKIRQLFNADESFRSMCEDLAVAVEALDRVDSLPDHIREVRQDEYRSLVEALVEEIRDAIRLSKVVILKRSTDHDT
;
A
#
# COMPACT_ATOMS: atom_id res chain seq x y z
N MET A 1 16.27 -33.78 6.36
CA MET A 1 16.92 -32.45 6.37
C MET A 1 15.93 -31.48 5.77
N LYS A 2 15.62 -30.41 6.50
CA LYS A 2 14.51 -29.47 6.25
C LYS A 2 14.98 -28.32 5.35
N ALA A 3 14.00 -27.80 4.61
CA ALA A 3 13.87 -26.42 4.12
C ALA A 3 14.52 -26.06 2.77
N GLU A 4 13.86 -26.47 1.68
CA GLU A 4 13.69 -25.61 0.50
C GLU A 4 12.62 -24.56 0.82
N ARG A 5 13.04 -23.37 1.28
CA ARG A 5 12.24 -22.14 1.20
C ARG A 5 13.19 -20.95 1.18
N ASP A 6 13.71 -20.64 0.01
CA ASP A 6 14.21 -19.30 -0.27
C ASP A 6 14.09 -19.05 -1.77
N MET A 7 12.82 -19.03 -2.22
CA MET A 7 12.45 -18.39 -3.48
C MET A 7 12.67 -16.90 -3.25
N LYS A 8 13.90 -16.47 -3.49
CA LYS A 8 14.32 -15.07 -3.54
C LYS A 8 13.28 -14.30 -4.33
N ARG A 9 12.48 -13.49 -3.63
CA ARG A 9 11.77 -12.36 -4.25
C ARG A 9 12.85 -11.53 -4.91
N SER A 10 12.90 -11.58 -6.23
CA SER A 10 13.78 -10.79 -7.05
C SER A 10 13.41 -9.32 -6.84
N ALA A 11 14.02 -8.69 -5.84
CA ALA A 11 13.91 -7.27 -5.57
C ALA A 11 14.72 -6.53 -6.64
N ASN A 12 14.06 -6.28 -7.78
CA ASN A 12 14.55 -5.33 -8.77
C ASN A 12 14.52 -3.92 -8.15
N GLY A 13 15.65 -3.50 -7.59
CA GLY A 13 16.39 -2.29 -7.98
C GLY A 13 15.79 -0.90 -7.87
N SER A 14 14.52 -0.73 -7.49
CA SER A 14 13.96 0.54 -7.05
C SER A 14 13.41 0.25 -5.67
N THR A 15 13.89 0.88 -4.60
CA THR A 15 13.11 0.89 -3.35
C THR A 15 11.77 1.51 -3.72
N PRO A 16 10.66 0.74 -3.77
CA PRO A 16 9.37 1.34 -4.08
C PRO A 16 9.16 2.44 -3.05
N PHE A 17 8.53 3.55 -3.46
CA PHE A 17 8.09 4.54 -2.49
C PHE A 17 7.38 3.79 -1.37
N SER A 18 7.75 4.07 -0.13
CA SER A 18 7.13 3.40 1.01
C SER A 18 5.63 3.64 0.92
N GLY A 19 4.83 2.56 0.87
CA GLY A 19 3.37 2.66 0.87
C GLY A 19 2.85 3.54 2.00
N LEU A 20 3.52 3.50 3.16
CA LEU A 20 3.24 4.40 4.27
C LEU A 20 3.49 5.87 3.92
N ALA A 21 4.66 6.22 3.37
CA ALA A 21 4.99 7.60 3.04
C ALA A 21 4.06 8.18 1.96
N MET A 22 3.69 7.36 0.97
CA MET A 22 2.74 7.70 -0.08
C MET A 22 1.35 8.00 0.50
N THR A 23 0.85 7.11 1.35
CA THR A 23 -0.45 7.29 2.00
C THR A 23 -0.44 8.50 2.95
N GLU A 24 0.65 8.73 3.70
CA GLU A 24 0.80 9.94 4.54
C GLU A 24 0.74 11.24 3.73
N ALA A 25 1.34 11.26 2.53
CA ALA A 25 1.29 12.43 1.66
C ALA A 25 -0.12 12.72 1.10
N GLN A 26 -0.91 11.67 0.85
CA GLN A 26 -2.30 11.82 0.38
C GLN A 26 -3.32 12.16 1.46
N PHE A 27 -3.02 11.80 2.71
CA PHE A 27 -3.92 11.99 3.85
C PHE A 27 -3.19 12.68 5.01
N PRO A 28 -2.74 13.93 4.83
CA PRO A 28 -1.92 14.64 5.82
C PRO A 28 -2.63 14.86 7.15
N GLU A 29 -3.98 14.90 7.16
CA GLU A 29 -4.77 15.06 8.39
C GLU A 29 -4.84 13.77 9.23
N ASP A 30 -4.61 12.60 8.63
CA ASP A 30 -4.78 11.29 9.26
C ASP A 30 -3.45 10.55 9.54
N VAL A 31 -2.30 11.22 9.41
CA VAL A 31 -0.95 10.61 9.50
C VAL A 31 -0.77 9.72 10.72
N SER A 32 -1.18 10.18 11.91
CA SER A 32 -1.06 9.37 13.12
C SER A 32 -1.91 8.10 13.07
N LYS A 33 -3.09 8.16 12.48
CA LYS A 33 -4.01 7.02 12.35
C LYS A 33 -3.50 6.04 11.30
N ILE A 34 -2.99 6.55 10.18
CA ILE A 34 -2.36 5.76 9.13
C ILE A 34 -1.18 4.97 9.68
N ARG A 35 -0.28 5.60 10.46
CA ARG A 35 0.83 4.88 11.12
C ARG A 35 0.36 3.78 12.05
N GLN A 36 -0.71 4.01 12.82
CA GLN A 36 -1.26 3.00 13.72
C GLN A 36 -1.83 1.82 12.94
N LEU A 37 -2.64 2.08 11.91
CA LEU A 37 -3.23 1.06 11.05
C LEU A 37 -2.17 0.29 10.28
N PHE A 38 -1.19 0.97 9.68
CA PHE A 38 -0.11 0.32 8.94
C PHE A 38 0.70 -0.67 9.80
N ASN A 39 0.85 -0.39 11.09
CA ASN A 39 1.53 -1.29 12.02
C ASN A 39 0.62 -2.40 12.55
N ALA A 40 -0.68 -2.14 12.71
CA ALA A 40 -1.63 -3.05 13.37
C ALA A 40 -2.43 -3.95 12.41
N ASP A 41 -2.62 -3.53 11.16
CA ASP A 41 -3.50 -4.16 10.17
C ASP A 41 -2.69 -4.50 8.90
N GLU A 42 -2.55 -5.79 8.63
CA GLU A 42 -1.84 -6.30 7.46
C GLU A 42 -2.56 -6.02 6.15
N SER A 43 -3.90 -6.05 6.14
CA SER A 43 -4.70 -5.70 4.97
C SER A 43 -4.52 -4.24 4.62
N PHE A 44 -4.54 -3.35 5.61
CA PHE A 44 -4.26 -1.93 5.42
C PHE A 44 -2.85 -1.68 4.89
N ARG A 45 -1.87 -2.40 5.42
CA ARG A 45 -0.48 -2.34 4.94
C ARG A 45 -0.37 -2.74 3.47
N SER A 46 -0.98 -3.87 3.09
CA SER A 46 -1.01 -4.34 1.70
C SER A 46 -1.62 -3.30 0.77
N MET A 47 -2.78 -2.71 1.14
CA MET A 47 -3.42 -1.65 0.34
C MET A 47 -2.48 -0.45 0.12
N CYS A 48 -1.74 -0.02 1.15
CA CYS A 48 -0.77 1.06 1.03
C CYS A 48 0.41 0.69 0.10
N GLU A 49 0.90 -0.56 0.17
CA GLU A 49 1.95 -1.06 -0.71
C GLU A 49 1.47 -1.15 -2.17
N ASP A 50 0.24 -1.63 -2.38
CA ASP A 50 -0.39 -1.72 -3.70
C ASP A 50 -0.60 -0.33 -4.33
N LEU A 51 -1.00 0.67 -3.52
CA LEU A 51 -1.09 2.06 -3.97
C LEU A 51 0.27 2.59 -4.46
N ALA A 52 1.35 2.32 -3.71
CA ALA A 52 2.69 2.77 -4.12
C ALA A 52 3.12 2.16 -5.46
N VAL A 53 2.86 0.86 -5.65
CA VAL A 53 3.15 0.15 -6.90
C VAL A 53 2.31 0.70 -8.05
N ALA A 54 1.02 0.95 -7.83
CA ALA A 54 0.11 1.47 -8.86
C ALA A 54 0.50 2.89 -9.30
N VAL A 55 0.86 3.78 -8.36
CA VAL A 55 1.31 5.13 -8.70
C VAL A 55 2.66 5.11 -9.40
N GLU A 56 3.61 4.26 -8.97
CA GLU A 56 4.88 4.10 -9.68
C GLU A 56 4.67 3.59 -11.11
N ALA A 57 3.74 2.64 -11.31
CA ALA A 57 3.37 2.18 -12.64
C ALA A 57 2.78 3.32 -13.50
N LEU A 58 1.92 4.16 -12.92
CA LEU A 58 1.34 5.32 -13.60
C LEU A 58 2.41 6.35 -13.99
N ASP A 59 3.35 6.68 -13.10
CA ASP A 59 4.46 7.62 -13.36
C ASP A 59 5.38 7.10 -14.49
N ARG A 60 5.62 5.78 -14.52
CA ARG A 60 6.35 5.14 -15.62
C ARG A 60 5.58 5.21 -16.94
N VAL A 61 4.25 5.04 -16.93
CA VAL A 61 3.41 5.23 -18.13
C VAL A 61 3.43 6.69 -18.57
N ASP A 62 3.54 7.63 -17.63
CA ASP A 62 3.69 9.06 -17.94
C ASP A 62 5.02 9.43 -18.59
N SER A 63 5.98 8.51 -18.65
CA SER A 63 7.20 8.70 -19.44
C SER A 63 7.10 8.16 -20.89
N LEU A 64 5.97 7.55 -21.27
CA LEU A 64 5.79 6.91 -22.58
C LEU A 64 5.29 7.86 -23.69
N PRO A 65 5.50 7.51 -24.97
CA PRO A 65 4.95 8.28 -26.10
C PRO A 65 3.41 8.33 -26.09
N ASP A 66 2.85 9.48 -26.48
CA ASP A 66 1.43 9.84 -26.32
C ASP A 66 0.42 8.80 -26.84
N HIS A 67 0.74 8.13 -27.94
CA HIS A 67 -0.13 7.10 -28.56
C HIS A 67 -0.26 5.80 -27.75
N ILE A 68 0.62 5.55 -26.77
CA ILE A 68 0.54 4.43 -25.81
C ILE A 68 0.00 4.92 -24.46
N ARG A 69 0.19 6.21 -24.18
CA ARG A 69 -0.16 6.86 -22.92
C ARG A 69 -1.67 6.80 -22.68
N GLU A 70 -2.51 7.29 -23.59
CA GLU A 70 -3.93 7.55 -23.31
C GLU A 70 -4.72 6.33 -22.79
N VAL A 71 -4.63 5.17 -23.45
CA VAL A 71 -5.41 3.98 -23.06
C VAL A 71 -4.89 3.34 -21.77
N ARG A 72 -3.57 3.36 -21.54
CA ARG A 72 -2.95 2.74 -20.35
C ARG A 72 -2.98 3.66 -19.14
N GLN A 73 -2.91 4.99 -19.34
CA GLN A 73 -3.04 5.97 -18.27
C GLN A 73 -4.39 5.83 -17.58
N ASP A 74 -5.48 5.69 -18.33
CA ASP A 74 -6.82 5.61 -17.74
C ASP A 74 -7.01 4.37 -16.87
N GLU A 75 -6.49 3.22 -17.31
CA GLU A 75 -6.53 1.97 -16.52
C GLU A 75 -5.79 2.12 -15.17
N TYR A 76 -4.56 2.64 -15.20
CA TYR A 76 -3.78 2.84 -13.98
C TYR A 76 -4.32 3.98 -13.11
N ARG A 77 -4.85 5.04 -13.71
CA ARG A 77 -5.47 6.16 -12.99
C ARG A 77 -6.71 5.69 -12.23
N SER A 78 -7.61 4.95 -12.89
CA SER A 78 -8.79 4.38 -12.22
C SER A 78 -8.41 3.40 -11.10
N LEU A 79 -7.34 2.62 -11.27
CA LEU A 79 -6.83 1.75 -10.20
C LEU A 79 -6.33 2.54 -9.00
N VAL A 80 -5.53 3.59 -9.24
CA VAL A 80 -5.03 4.48 -8.18
C VAL A 80 -6.19 5.16 -7.46
N GLU A 81 -7.19 5.67 -8.19
CA GLU A 81 -8.37 6.31 -7.61
C GLU A 81 -9.18 5.34 -6.74
N ALA A 82 -9.39 4.11 -7.20
CA ALA A 82 -10.07 3.07 -6.42
C ALA A 82 -9.32 2.75 -5.12
N LEU A 83 -8.00 2.56 -5.19
CA LEU A 83 -7.16 2.27 -4.01
C LEU A 83 -7.16 3.44 -3.02
N VAL A 84 -7.13 4.68 -3.49
CA VAL A 84 -7.20 5.87 -2.63
C VAL A 84 -8.53 5.91 -1.88
N GLU A 85 -9.65 5.62 -2.54
CA GLU A 85 -10.95 5.60 -1.87
C GLU A 85 -11.09 4.42 -0.90
N GLU A 86 -10.59 3.23 -1.24
CA GLU A 86 -10.55 2.09 -0.30
C GLU A 86 -9.73 2.41 0.96
N ILE A 87 -8.57 3.05 0.79
CA ILE A 87 -7.73 3.50 1.92
C ILE A 87 -8.46 4.56 2.74
N ARG A 88 -9.13 5.52 2.09
CA ARG A 88 -9.93 6.55 2.77
C ARG A 88 -11.02 5.92 3.62
N ASP A 89 -11.74 4.95 3.07
CA ASP A 89 -12.80 4.25 3.79
C ASP A 89 -12.25 3.38 4.91
N ALA A 90 -11.12 2.69 4.68
CA ALA A 90 -10.43 1.97 5.74
C ALA A 90 -10.01 2.91 6.88
N ILE A 91 -9.47 4.10 6.58
CA ILE A 91 -9.16 5.13 7.58
C ILE A 91 -10.44 5.56 8.31
N ARG A 92 -11.55 5.84 7.62
CA ARG A 92 -12.81 6.30 8.24
C ARG A 92 -13.45 5.23 9.13
N LEU A 93 -13.55 4.00 8.64
CA LEU A 93 -14.22 2.88 9.31
C LEU A 93 -13.37 2.26 10.42
N SER A 94 -12.06 2.52 10.40
CA SER A 94 -11.16 2.11 11.46
C SER A 94 -11.55 2.75 12.80
N LYS A 95 -12.29 1.98 13.59
CA LYS A 95 -12.32 2.10 15.04
C LYS A 95 -11.00 1.51 15.51
N VAL A 96 -9.97 2.34 15.70
CA VAL A 96 -8.72 1.87 16.30
C VAL A 96 -9.04 1.45 17.74
N VAL A 97 -9.47 0.20 17.91
CA VAL A 97 -9.55 -0.45 19.22
C VAL A 97 -8.13 -0.86 19.52
N ILE A 98 -7.53 -0.27 20.55
CA ILE A 98 -6.23 -0.68 21.08
C ILE A 98 -6.38 -2.13 21.55
N LEU A 99 -6.13 -3.10 20.66
CA LEU A 99 -6.05 -4.50 21.02
C LEU A 99 -4.70 -4.70 21.68
N LYS A 100 -4.69 -4.50 23.00
CA LYS A 100 -3.65 -5.00 23.88
C LYS A 100 -3.51 -6.49 23.56
N ARG A 101 -2.37 -6.89 23.00
CA ARG A 101 -2.05 -8.29 22.73
C ARG A 101 -1.95 -8.99 24.09
N SER A 102 -3.05 -9.55 24.58
CA SER A 102 -3.02 -10.51 25.68
C SER A 102 -2.42 -11.79 25.12
N THR A 103 -1.10 -11.90 25.23
CA THR A 103 -0.42 -13.19 25.20
C THR A 103 -0.81 -13.96 26.46
N ASP A 104 -1.95 -14.65 26.41
CA ASP A 104 -2.16 -15.83 27.23
C ASP A 104 -1.49 -16.99 26.49
N HIS A 105 -0.22 -17.21 26.82
CA HIS A 105 0.44 -18.48 26.59
C HIS A 105 0.04 -19.34 27.80
N ASP A 106 -1.04 -20.10 27.64
CA ASP A 106 -1.38 -21.17 28.59
C ASP A 106 -0.34 -22.31 28.46
N THR A 107 -0.18 -23.02 29.56
CA THR A 107 1.02 -23.72 30.03
C THR A 107 1.14 -25.14 29.48
#